data_AF-A0A660TMK7-F1
#
_entry.id   AF-A0A660TMK7-F1
#
_cell.length_a   1.000
_cell.length_b   1.000
_cell.length_c   1.000
_cell.angle_alpha   90.00
_cell.angle_beta   90.00
_cell.angle_gamma   90.00
#
_symmetry.space_group_name_H-M   'P 1'
#
loop_
_entity.id
_entity.type
_entity.pdbx_description
1 polymer ?
#
loop_
_entity_poly.entity_id
_entity_poly.type
_entity_poly.pdbx_seq_one_letter_code
_entity_poly.pdbx_strand_id
1 'polypeptide(L)'
;MSFKRLYRLLSEILLLKRNIFEDISYFLQGLGKKRIACPYCKTKDYIIYDKKYLVIDICKCKQCGLFFVNPIYAAKKVEEFYDNCYSSGATFIPEKQSLESMIRTGDFSSIGKDFRDRLSIIKQLSNGNRLLEFGSSWGYFLYQAKQYGFICKGVEISKKRSYFGQKYLGVDIINNLAAINEKFDIIYTSHTLEHLVDLQGIFDEFYKMLVPGGKLIIEVPNFDPEVKGKSVYSIIGKVHPLGFNKDFFEKNLQKHGFLDISIAGNYQDLLKEPSQRLPLKDVIIVQAKKRRN
;
A
#
# COMPACT_ATOMS: atom_id res chain seq x y z
N MET A 1 -36.49 -8.82 -13.75
CA MET A 1 -35.43 -7.87 -13.34
C MET A 1 -35.85 -6.49 -13.83
N SER A 2 -36.08 -5.49 -12.97
CA SER A 2 -36.74 -4.25 -13.44
C SER A 2 -35.82 -3.40 -14.32
N PHE A 3 -36.40 -2.79 -15.36
CA PHE A 3 -35.72 -1.98 -16.37
C PHE A 3 -34.88 -0.84 -15.77
N LYS A 4 -35.30 -0.31 -14.62
CA LYS A 4 -34.57 0.71 -13.84
C LYS A 4 -33.23 0.23 -13.28
N ARG A 5 -33.09 -1.07 -12.95
CA ARG A 5 -31.83 -1.65 -12.46
C ARG A 5 -30.82 -1.86 -13.58
N LEU A 6 -31.30 -2.26 -14.76
CA LEU A 6 -30.46 -2.42 -15.96
C LEU A 6 -29.97 -1.06 -16.47
N TYR A 7 -30.84 -0.05 -16.48
CA TYR A 7 -30.50 1.31 -16.90
C TYR A 7 -29.47 1.97 -15.98
N ARG A 8 -29.56 1.73 -14.66
CA ARG A 8 -28.58 2.25 -13.69
C ARG A 8 -27.20 1.58 -13.84
N LEU A 9 -27.17 0.26 -14.06
CA LEU A 9 -25.95 -0.47 -14.40
C LEU A 9 -25.33 0.02 -15.71
N LEU A 10 -26.15 0.25 -16.74
CA LEU A 10 -25.69 0.77 -18.03
C LEU A 10 -25.19 2.23 -17.93
N SER A 11 -25.83 3.08 -17.11
CA SER A 11 -25.37 4.45 -16.88
C SER A 11 -24.07 4.51 -16.07
N GLU A 12 -23.85 3.58 -15.13
CA GLU A 12 -22.58 3.45 -14.38
C GLU A 12 -21.44 2.86 -15.24
N ILE A 13 -21.77 2.15 -16.32
CA ILE A 13 -20.83 1.65 -17.33
C ILE A 13 -20.48 2.75 -18.35
N LEU A 14 -21.43 3.61 -18.74
CA LEU A 14 -21.26 4.64 -19.76
C LEU A 14 -20.59 5.94 -19.27
N LEU A 15 -20.67 6.27 -17.97
CA LEU A 15 -20.11 7.52 -17.41
C LEU A 15 -18.62 7.46 -17.06
N LEU A 16 -18.02 6.29 -17.13
CA LEU A 16 -16.57 6.14 -17.04
C LEU A 16 -16.10 5.79 -18.45
N LYS A 17 -15.00 6.38 -18.93
CA LYS A 17 -14.22 5.84 -20.04
C LYS A 17 -13.63 4.49 -19.61
N ARG A 18 -14.51 3.53 -19.31
CA ARG A 18 -14.26 2.21 -18.75
C ARG A 18 -14.07 1.28 -19.94
N ASN A 19 -12.92 0.60 -19.96
CA ASN A 19 -12.63 -0.38 -20.98
C ASN A 19 -13.52 -1.61 -20.73
N ILE A 20 -14.74 -1.62 -21.30
CA ILE A 20 -15.76 -2.66 -21.15
C ILE A 20 -15.18 -4.07 -21.37
N PHE A 21 -14.20 -4.21 -22.26
CA PHE A 21 -13.51 -5.47 -22.51
C PHE A 21 -12.70 -5.98 -21.31
N GLU A 22 -12.09 -5.10 -20.52
CA GLU A 22 -11.40 -5.48 -19.29
C GLU A 22 -12.36 -5.90 -18.18
N ASP A 23 -13.51 -5.24 -18.07
CA ASP A 23 -14.55 -5.58 -17.09
C ASP A 23 -15.23 -6.91 -17.44
N ILE A 24 -15.44 -7.18 -18.74
CA ILE A 24 -15.91 -8.48 -19.23
C ILE A 24 -14.83 -9.56 -19.03
N SER A 25 -13.55 -9.27 -19.32
CA SER A 25 -12.45 -10.20 -19.04
C SER A 25 -12.28 -10.48 -17.54
N TYR A 26 -12.53 -9.48 -16.70
CA TYR A 26 -12.52 -9.57 -15.23
C TYR A 26 -13.68 -10.45 -14.72
N PHE A 27 -14.87 -10.29 -15.30
CA PHE A 27 -16.03 -11.14 -15.03
C PHE A 27 -15.79 -12.60 -15.48
N LEU A 28 -15.28 -12.80 -16.69
CA LEU A 28 -15.00 -14.14 -17.25
C LEU A 28 -13.88 -14.88 -16.50
N GLN A 29 -12.85 -14.17 -16.01
CA GLN A 29 -11.81 -14.78 -15.15
C GLN A 29 -12.36 -15.20 -13.78
N GLY A 30 -13.37 -14.50 -13.27
CA GLY A 30 -14.12 -14.87 -12.06
C GLY A 30 -14.79 -16.24 -12.15
N LEU A 31 -15.17 -16.66 -13.37
CA LEU A 31 -15.86 -17.93 -13.61
C LEU A 31 -14.92 -19.15 -13.60
N GLY A 32 -13.58 -18.97 -13.66
CA GLY A 32 -12.66 -20.08 -13.99
C GLY A 32 -11.46 -20.35 -13.06
N LYS A 33 -11.06 -19.45 -12.15
CA LYS A 33 -9.83 -19.65 -11.33
C LYS A 33 -9.94 -19.17 -9.90
N LYS A 34 -10.81 -19.77 -9.08
CA LYS A 34 -10.84 -19.50 -7.63
C LYS A 34 -9.49 -19.86 -6.99
N ARG A 35 -8.85 -18.90 -6.30
CA ARG A 35 -7.80 -19.23 -5.34
C ARG A 35 -8.49 -19.77 -4.10
N ILE A 36 -8.39 -21.08 -3.89
CA ILE A 36 -9.09 -21.78 -2.80
C ILE A 36 -8.46 -21.45 -1.43
N ALA A 37 -7.33 -20.72 -1.38
CA ALA A 37 -6.55 -20.49 -0.17
C ALA A 37 -6.13 -19.03 0.01
N CYS A 38 -5.93 -18.63 1.26
CA CYS A 38 -5.40 -17.33 1.66
C CYS A 38 -4.06 -17.04 0.94
N PRO A 39 -3.89 -15.86 0.33
CA PRO A 39 -2.66 -15.51 -0.40
C PRO A 39 -1.43 -15.45 0.51
N TYR A 40 -1.60 -15.09 1.78
CA TYR A 40 -0.52 -15.03 2.75
C TYR A 40 -0.24 -16.41 3.33
N CYS A 41 -1.07 -16.92 4.26
CA CYS A 41 -0.75 -18.15 5.01
C CYS A 41 -1.18 -19.47 4.36
N LYS A 42 -1.75 -19.45 3.14
CA LYS A 42 -2.13 -20.62 2.34
C LYS A 42 -3.21 -21.54 2.94
N THR A 43 -3.80 -21.20 4.09
CA THR A 43 -4.95 -21.92 4.63
C THR A 43 -6.22 -21.70 3.80
N LYS A 44 -7.13 -22.68 3.86
CA LYS A 44 -8.49 -22.58 3.30
C LYS A 44 -9.52 -22.15 4.36
N ASP A 45 -9.09 -21.95 5.60
CA ASP A 45 -9.98 -21.51 6.68
C ASP A 45 -10.15 -19.99 6.67
N TYR A 46 -11.24 -19.54 6.06
CA TYR A 46 -11.63 -18.14 5.96
C TYR A 46 -13.16 -17.99 5.97
N ILE A 47 -13.62 -16.79 6.31
CA ILE A 47 -15.04 -16.41 6.28
C ILE A 47 -15.27 -15.53 5.06
N ILE A 48 -16.37 -15.74 4.35
CA ILE A 48 -16.84 -14.83 3.29
C ILE A 48 -17.64 -13.71 3.97
N TYR A 49 -17.11 -12.49 3.96
CA TYR A 49 -17.74 -11.32 4.55
C TYR A 49 -18.74 -10.64 3.61
N ASP A 50 -18.46 -10.66 2.30
CA ASP A 50 -19.32 -10.07 1.28
C ASP A 50 -19.02 -10.64 -0.12
N LYS A 51 -19.81 -10.26 -1.13
CA LYS A 51 -19.61 -10.60 -2.53
C LYS A 51 -19.71 -9.39 -3.45
N LYS A 52 -18.71 -9.16 -4.29
CA LYS A 52 -18.69 -8.12 -5.32
C LYS A 52 -19.07 -8.70 -6.68
N TYR A 53 -19.98 -8.03 -7.37
CA TYR A 53 -20.49 -8.45 -8.69
C TYR A 53 -20.99 -9.91 -8.74
N LEU A 54 -21.45 -10.45 -7.60
CA LEU A 54 -21.92 -11.82 -7.40
C LEU A 54 -20.87 -12.94 -7.58
N VAL A 55 -19.69 -12.63 -8.13
CA VAL A 55 -18.68 -13.63 -8.51
C VAL A 55 -17.34 -13.49 -7.78
N ILE A 56 -17.11 -12.36 -7.09
CA ILE A 56 -15.89 -12.12 -6.32
C ILE A 56 -16.23 -12.17 -4.83
N ASP A 57 -15.72 -13.17 -4.13
CA ASP A 57 -15.87 -13.27 -2.68
C ASP A 57 -14.87 -12.33 -1.99
N ILE A 58 -15.33 -11.59 -0.98
CA ILE A 58 -14.47 -10.85 -0.05
C ILE A 58 -14.29 -11.71 1.19
N CYS A 59 -13.08 -12.20 1.39
CA CYS A 59 -12.75 -13.18 2.42
C CYS A 59 -11.94 -12.53 3.54
N LYS A 60 -12.12 -12.99 4.79
CA LYS A 60 -11.20 -12.75 5.93
C LYS A 60 -10.63 -14.08 6.38
N CYS A 61 -9.31 -14.22 6.35
CA CYS A 61 -8.64 -15.43 6.85
C CYS A 61 -8.73 -15.52 8.38
N LYS A 62 -9.18 -16.67 8.90
CA LYS A 62 -9.29 -16.87 10.36
C LYS A 62 -7.93 -17.01 11.05
N GLN A 63 -6.94 -17.55 10.34
CA GLN A 63 -5.61 -17.81 10.89
C GLN A 63 -4.74 -16.55 10.92
N CYS A 64 -4.58 -15.86 9.78
CA CYS A 64 -3.70 -14.69 9.70
C CYS A 64 -4.42 -13.34 9.80
N GLY A 65 -5.75 -13.28 9.71
CA GLY A 65 -6.52 -12.03 9.77
C GLY A 65 -6.57 -11.23 8.47
N LEU A 66 -5.88 -11.65 7.41
CA LEU A 66 -5.84 -10.94 6.13
C LEU A 66 -7.20 -10.94 5.45
N PHE A 67 -7.63 -9.77 4.96
CA PHE A 67 -8.72 -9.67 4.01
C PHE A 67 -8.20 -9.80 2.58
N PHE A 68 -8.93 -10.50 1.72
CA PHE A 68 -8.54 -10.66 0.31
C PHE A 68 -9.75 -10.95 -0.57
N VAL A 69 -9.63 -10.64 -1.86
CA VAL A 69 -10.63 -11.04 -2.86
C VAL A 69 -10.36 -12.45 -3.39
N ASN A 70 -11.41 -13.21 -3.67
CA ASN A 70 -11.29 -14.51 -4.33
C ASN A 70 -12.22 -14.57 -5.56
N PRO A 71 -11.68 -14.76 -6.78
CA PRO A 71 -10.26 -14.99 -7.09
C PRO A 71 -9.36 -13.76 -6.98
N ILE A 72 -8.08 -13.98 -6.65
CA ILE A 72 -7.01 -12.99 -6.86
C ILE A 72 -6.54 -13.13 -8.29
N TYR A 73 -6.74 -12.10 -9.09
CA TYR A 73 -6.32 -12.06 -10.48
C TYR A 73 -4.79 -12.18 -10.60
N ALA A 74 -4.31 -12.93 -11.59
CA ALA A 74 -2.88 -13.25 -11.71
C ALA A 74 -2.04 -12.02 -12.08
N ALA A 75 -0.86 -11.92 -11.48
CA ALA A 75 0.10 -10.81 -11.60
C ALA A 75 0.48 -10.40 -13.05
N LYS A 76 0.34 -11.29 -14.04
CA LYS A 76 0.71 -11.01 -15.44
C LYS A 76 -0.11 -9.92 -16.13
N LYS A 77 -1.29 -9.55 -15.59
CA LYS A 77 -2.06 -8.38 -16.07
C LYS A 77 -1.91 -7.17 -15.14
N VAL A 78 -1.14 -7.28 -14.06
CA VAL A 78 -1.00 -6.22 -13.06
C VAL A 78 -0.11 -5.09 -13.58
N GLU A 79 0.93 -5.34 -14.37
CA GLU A 79 1.77 -4.27 -14.95
C GLU A 79 1.00 -3.36 -15.90
N GLU A 80 0.28 -3.92 -16.90
CA GLU A 80 -0.60 -3.15 -17.80
C GLU A 80 -1.73 -2.45 -17.04
N PHE A 81 -2.25 -3.11 -16.00
CA PHE A 81 -3.29 -2.54 -15.13
C PHE A 81 -2.73 -1.47 -14.18
N TYR A 82 -1.45 -1.53 -13.79
CA TYR A 82 -0.81 -0.56 -12.89
C TYR A 82 -0.76 0.81 -13.55
N ASP A 83 -0.30 0.88 -14.81
CA ASP A 83 -0.26 2.12 -15.59
C ASP A 83 -1.68 2.67 -15.86
N ASN A 84 -2.67 1.80 -16.08
CA ASN A 84 -4.07 2.19 -16.29
C ASN A 84 -4.79 2.61 -14.99
N CYS A 85 -4.46 2.03 -13.84
CA CYS A 85 -4.99 2.40 -12.52
C CYS A 85 -4.49 3.75 -12.03
N TYR A 86 -3.23 4.07 -12.33
CA TYR A 86 -2.72 5.42 -12.09
C TYR A 86 -3.42 6.48 -12.94
N SER A 87 -3.93 6.11 -14.10
CA SER A 87 -4.72 7.00 -14.96
C SER A 87 -6.14 7.24 -14.43
N SER A 88 -6.60 6.48 -13.43
CA SER A 88 -8.00 6.47 -12.95
C SER A 88 -8.17 6.74 -11.45
N GLY A 89 -7.10 7.09 -10.71
CA GLY A 89 -7.26 7.54 -9.32
C GLY A 89 -6.04 7.42 -8.39
N ALA A 90 -4.94 6.80 -8.81
CA ALA A 90 -3.70 6.79 -8.01
C ALA A 90 -2.76 7.92 -8.44
N THR A 91 -2.13 8.59 -7.47
CA THR A 91 -1.27 9.79 -7.58
C THR A 91 -0.87 10.24 -8.99
N PHE A 92 -1.45 11.32 -9.50
CA PHE A 92 -1.03 11.92 -10.78
C PHE A 92 0.42 12.43 -10.71
N ILE A 93 1.14 12.34 -11.83
CA ILE A 93 2.47 12.95 -11.98
C ILE A 93 2.24 14.44 -12.31
N PRO A 94 2.68 15.40 -11.48
CA PRO A 94 2.38 16.81 -11.67
C PRO A 94 2.93 17.34 -13.00
N GLU A 95 2.24 18.34 -13.56
CA GLU A 95 2.79 19.16 -14.63
C GLU A 95 4.03 19.90 -14.15
N LYS A 96 4.94 20.20 -15.08
CA LYS A 96 6.24 20.81 -14.77
C LYS A 96 6.13 22.11 -13.99
N GLN A 97 5.21 23.01 -14.37
CA GLN A 97 5.02 24.30 -13.68
C GLN A 97 4.53 24.10 -12.23
N SER A 98 3.58 23.18 -12.03
CA SER A 98 3.10 22.83 -10.68
C SER A 98 4.22 22.25 -9.83
N LEU A 99 5.04 21.36 -10.41
CA LEU A 99 6.20 20.79 -9.73
C LEU A 99 7.22 21.87 -9.34
N GLU A 100 7.59 22.76 -10.25
CA GLU A 100 8.53 23.86 -9.99
C GLU A 100 8.03 24.77 -8.86
N SER A 101 6.72 25.04 -8.82
CA SER A 101 6.11 25.78 -7.72
C SER A 101 6.27 25.04 -6.39
N MET A 102 5.94 23.74 -6.33
CA MET A 102 6.07 22.93 -5.10
C MET A 102 7.52 22.83 -4.62
N ILE A 103 8.48 22.68 -5.53
CA ILE A 103 9.91 22.65 -5.19
C ILE A 103 10.34 23.99 -4.60
N ARG A 104 9.94 25.11 -5.23
CA ARG A 104 10.30 26.47 -4.82
C ARG A 104 9.69 26.85 -3.47
N THR A 105 8.44 26.47 -3.20
CA THR A 105 7.76 26.80 -1.94
C THR A 105 7.99 25.76 -0.84
N GLY A 106 8.40 24.55 -1.21
CA GLY A 106 8.41 23.39 -0.31
C GLY A 106 7.02 22.89 0.07
N ASP A 107 5.96 23.37 -0.58
CA ASP A 107 4.57 23.05 -0.25
C ASP A 107 3.97 22.00 -1.19
N PHE A 108 3.76 20.80 -0.66
CA PHE A 108 3.11 19.69 -1.34
C PHE A 108 1.66 19.46 -0.84
N SER A 109 1.14 20.33 0.04
CA SER A 109 -0.19 20.18 0.66
C SER A 109 -1.32 20.33 -0.35
N SER A 110 -1.14 21.18 -1.36
CA SER A 110 -2.11 21.42 -2.45
C SER A 110 -2.51 20.17 -3.23
N ILE A 111 -1.66 19.15 -3.24
CA ILE A 111 -1.93 17.85 -3.90
C ILE A 111 -2.13 16.71 -2.89
N GLY A 112 -2.27 17.02 -1.60
CA GLY A 112 -2.40 16.04 -0.53
C GLY A 112 -1.16 15.17 -0.35
N LYS A 113 0.04 15.71 -0.67
CA LYS A 113 1.33 14.99 -0.59
C LYS A 113 2.34 15.70 0.32
N ASP A 114 1.85 16.36 1.35
CA ASP A 114 2.70 16.88 2.42
C ASP A 114 3.01 15.77 3.44
N PHE A 115 4.30 15.48 3.59
CA PHE A 115 4.81 14.45 4.50
C PHE A 115 5.64 15.04 5.65
N ARG A 116 5.68 16.36 5.82
CA ARG A 116 6.50 17.01 6.86
C ARG A 116 6.22 16.47 8.26
N ASP A 117 4.94 16.39 8.65
CA ASP A 117 4.54 15.84 9.94
C ASP A 117 4.89 14.36 10.10
N ARG A 118 4.82 13.59 9.01
CA ARG A 118 5.17 12.16 9.04
C ARG A 118 6.69 12.00 9.19
N LEU A 119 7.46 12.77 8.42
CA LEU A 119 8.92 12.75 8.41
C LEU A 119 9.51 13.20 9.75
N SER A 120 8.92 14.19 10.40
CA SER A 120 9.35 14.63 11.74
C SER A 120 9.20 13.52 12.79
N ILE A 121 8.14 12.72 12.69
CA ILE A 121 7.94 11.55 13.56
C ILE A 121 8.86 10.40 13.16
N ILE A 122 8.98 10.08 11.87
CA ILE A 122 9.88 9.03 11.36
C ILE A 122 11.33 9.29 11.82
N LYS A 123 11.76 10.56 11.82
CA LYS A 123 13.09 10.98 12.30
C LYS A 123 13.29 10.70 13.78
N GLN A 124 12.24 10.81 14.61
CA GLN A 124 12.31 10.51 16.04
C GLN A 124 12.30 9.00 16.33
N LEU A 125 11.74 8.19 15.42
CA LEU A 125 11.64 6.74 15.59
C LEU A 125 12.95 5.96 15.34
N SER A 126 13.95 6.60 14.73
CA SER A 126 15.22 5.96 14.39
C SER A 126 16.41 6.89 14.60
N ASN A 127 17.50 6.36 15.14
CA ASN A 127 18.77 7.08 15.27
C ASN A 127 19.57 7.13 13.96
N GLY A 128 19.22 6.27 12.98
CA GLY A 128 19.86 6.22 11.68
C GLY A 128 19.05 6.96 10.61
N ASN A 129 19.69 7.29 9.49
CA ASN A 129 19.12 8.15 8.45
C ASN A 129 19.10 7.54 7.05
N ARG A 130 19.55 6.29 6.86
CA ARG A 130 19.43 5.57 5.59
C ARG A 130 18.01 5.05 5.43
N LEU A 131 17.26 5.64 4.52
CA LEU A 131 15.84 5.34 4.29
C LEU A 131 15.62 4.71 2.92
N LEU A 132 14.92 3.59 2.89
CA LEU A 132 14.35 3.01 1.69
C LEU A 132 12.84 3.27 1.65
N GLU A 133 12.32 3.84 0.57
CA GLU A 133 10.88 3.84 0.28
C GLU A 133 10.53 2.74 -0.72
N PHE A 134 9.65 1.82 -0.33
CA PHE A 134 9.08 0.81 -1.22
C PHE A 134 7.72 1.27 -1.75
N GLY A 135 7.61 1.42 -3.08
CA GLY A 135 6.45 2.04 -3.74
C GLY A 135 6.58 3.56 -3.87
N SER A 136 7.76 4.04 -4.25
CA SER A 136 8.11 5.48 -4.20
C SER A 136 7.41 6.37 -5.23
N SER A 137 6.63 5.82 -6.16
CA SER A 137 5.89 6.57 -7.18
C SER A 137 6.83 7.55 -7.91
N TRP A 138 6.43 8.80 -8.10
CA TRP A 138 7.25 9.82 -8.74
C TRP A 138 8.25 10.50 -7.80
N GLY A 139 8.42 10.03 -6.56
CA GLY A 139 9.50 10.44 -5.65
C GLY A 139 9.20 11.60 -4.70
N TYR A 140 7.94 12.01 -4.55
CA TYR A 140 7.55 13.16 -3.70
C TYR A 140 7.95 13.00 -2.23
N PHE A 141 7.84 11.78 -1.69
CA PHE A 141 8.19 11.50 -0.31
C PHE A 141 9.71 11.51 -0.16
N LEU A 142 10.44 10.81 -1.04
CA LEU A 142 11.90 10.84 -1.07
C LEU A 142 12.47 12.25 -1.13
N TYR A 143 11.89 13.12 -1.97
CA TYR A 143 12.32 14.52 -2.10
C TYR A 143 12.21 15.25 -0.77
N GLN A 144 11.05 15.17 -0.10
CA GLN A 144 10.83 15.77 1.21
C GLN A 144 11.73 15.11 2.28
N ALA A 145 11.90 13.79 2.26
CA ALA A 145 12.74 13.07 3.20
C ALA A 145 14.21 13.52 3.12
N LYS A 146 14.75 13.80 1.93
CA LYS A 146 16.10 14.35 1.78
C LYS A 146 16.24 15.70 2.49
N GLN A 147 15.20 16.55 2.49
CA GLN A 147 15.19 17.82 3.23
C GLN A 147 15.20 17.63 4.75
N TYR A 148 14.73 16.47 5.24
CA TYR A 148 14.82 16.06 6.66
C TYR A 148 16.14 15.33 7.00
N GLY A 149 17.12 15.38 6.09
CA GLY A 149 18.46 14.82 6.28
C GLY A 149 18.52 13.29 6.20
N PHE A 150 17.58 12.66 5.48
CA PHE A 150 17.65 11.24 5.16
C PHE A 150 18.50 11.00 3.91
N ILE A 151 19.25 9.88 3.92
CA ILE A 151 19.93 9.33 2.75
C ILE A 151 18.96 8.33 2.13
N CYS A 152 18.32 8.76 1.04
CA CYS A 152 17.14 8.11 0.50
C CYS A 152 17.42 7.25 -0.73
N LYS A 153 16.80 6.08 -0.78
CA LYS A 153 16.64 5.25 -1.98
C LYS A 153 15.16 4.88 -2.15
N GLY A 154 14.67 4.83 -3.38
CA GLY A 154 13.31 4.43 -3.72
C GLY A 154 13.26 3.17 -4.57
N VAL A 155 12.19 2.41 -4.43
CA VAL A 155 11.81 1.35 -5.37
C VAL A 155 10.45 1.68 -5.97
N GLU A 156 10.36 1.71 -7.29
CA GLU A 156 9.12 1.95 -8.03
C GLU A 156 9.12 1.13 -9.32
N ILE A 157 8.10 0.31 -9.54
CA ILE A 157 8.03 -0.56 -10.72
C ILE A 157 7.77 0.23 -12.02
N SER A 158 7.05 1.35 -11.95
CA SER A 158 6.79 2.22 -13.09
C SER A 158 8.05 2.98 -13.51
N LYS A 159 8.62 2.61 -14.65
CA LYS A 159 9.75 3.30 -15.29
C LYS A 159 9.46 4.78 -15.54
N LYS A 160 8.22 5.12 -15.90
CA LYS A 160 7.80 6.51 -16.14
C LYS A 160 7.90 7.35 -14.87
N ARG A 161 7.40 6.84 -13.74
CA ARG A 161 7.40 7.55 -12.44
C ARG A 161 8.80 7.66 -11.85
N SER A 162 9.52 6.55 -11.82
CA SER A 162 10.92 6.54 -11.38
C SER A 162 11.81 7.48 -12.21
N TYR A 163 11.66 7.50 -13.54
CA TYR A 163 12.36 8.46 -14.40
C TYR A 163 12.01 9.91 -14.06
N PHE A 164 10.72 10.19 -13.81
CA PHE A 164 10.28 11.53 -13.41
C PHE A 164 10.96 11.98 -12.11
N GLY A 165 10.94 11.14 -11.07
CA GLY A 165 11.58 11.45 -9.79
C GLY A 165 13.09 11.67 -9.94
N GLN A 166 13.78 10.80 -10.68
CA GLN A 166 15.21 10.95 -10.96
C GLN A 166 15.52 12.26 -11.68
N LYS A 167 14.77 12.56 -12.75
CA LYS A 167 15.05 13.72 -13.62
C LYS A 167 14.67 15.05 -13.01
N TYR A 168 13.51 15.14 -12.35
CA TYR A 168 12.93 16.42 -11.95
C TYR A 168 12.99 16.68 -10.44
N LEU A 169 13.15 15.64 -9.61
CA LEU A 169 13.33 15.79 -8.15
C LEU A 169 14.75 15.44 -7.67
N GLY A 170 15.60 14.86 -8.54
CA GLY A 170 16.96 14.46 -8.16
C GLY A 170 16.99 13.39 -7.07
N VAL A 171 16.02 12.48 -7.05
CA VAL A 171 15.93 11.37 -6.09
C VAL A 171 16.41 10.05 -6.72
N ASP A 172 17.07 9.21 -5.92
CA ASP A 172 17.55 7.89 -6.35
C ASP A 172 16.41 6.88 -6.28
N ILE A 173 15.90 6.46 -7.44
CA ILE A 173 14.81 5.48 -7.58
C ILE A 173 15.24 4.40 -8.55
N ILE A 174 15.11 3.14 -8.13
CA ILE A 174 15.34 1.98 -8.98
C ILE A 174 14.03 1.22 -9.24
N ASN A 175 14.02 0.39 -10.27
CA ASN A 175 12.82 -0.37 -10.65
C ASN A 175 12.77 -1.81 -10.11
N ASN A 176 13.84 -2.28 -9.47
CA ASN A 176 13.93 -3.66 -9.01
C ASN A 176 14.56 -3.73 -7.61
N LEU A 177 13.77 -4.16 -6.62
CA LEU A 177 14.23 -4.34 -5.24
C LEU A 177 15.46 -5.24 -5.14
N ALA A 178 15.54 -6.30 -5.97
CA ALA A 178 16.64 -7.26 -5.94
C ALA A 178 18.00 -6.67 -6.39
N ALA A 179 18.02 -5.48 -6.99
CA ALA A 179 19.25 -4.79 -7.36
C ALA A 179 19.90 -4.05 -6.18
N ILE A 180 19.26 -4.04 -5.00
CA ILE A 180 19.78 -3.33 -3.82
C ILE A 180 20.66 -4.25 -2.98
N ASN A 181 21.95 -3.90 -2.89
CA ASN A 181 22.94 -4.57 -2.05
C ASN A 181 23.26 -3.81 -0.75
N GLU A 182 22.36 -2.94 -0.32
CA GLU A 182 22.53 -2.01 0.78
C GLU A 182 21.66 -2.37 1.99
N LYS A 183 22.06 -1.88 3.18
CA LYS A 183 21.24 -1.97 4.39
C LYS A 183 20.64 -0.61 4.76
N PHE A 184 19.49 -0.61 5.42
CA PHE A 184 18.76 0.60 5.78
C PHE A 184 18.48 0.65 7.26
N ASP A 185 18.46 1.86 7.80
CA ASP A 185 17.99 2.14 9.16
C ASP A 185 16.46 2.13 9.19
N ILE A 186 15.84 2.57 8.10
CA ILE A 186 14.39 2.71 7.96
C ILE A 186 13.96 2.15 6.60
N ILE A 187 12.96 1.28 6.60
CA ILE A 187 12.17 0.95 5.40
C ILE A 187 10.79 1.55 5.62
N TYR A 188 10.36 2.39 4.68
CA TYR A 188 9.05 3.02 4.65
C TYR A 188 8.25 2.49 3.46
N THR A 189 6.96 2.23 3.66
CA THR A 189 6.05 1.94 2.56
C THR A 189 4.67 2.48 2.89
N SER A 190 4.03 3.13 1.92
CA SER A 190 2.72 3.75 2.07
C SER A 190 1.84 3.38 0.90
N HIS A 191 0.65 2.87 1.19
CA HIS A 191 -0.35 2.51 0.19
C HIS A 191 0.19 1.64 -0.95
N THR A 192 1.05 0.68 -0.61
CA THR A 192 1.73 -0.19 -1.59
C THR A 192 1.44 -1.67 -1.33
N LEU A 193 1.46 -2.10 -0.05
CA LEU A 193 1.34 -3.51 0.30
C LEU A 193 0.00 -4.13 -0.10
N GLU A 194 -1.06 -3.34 -0.14
CA GLU A 194 -2.43 -3.79 -0.47
C GLU A 194 -2.58 -4.20 -1.94
N HIS A 195 -1.63 -3.80 -2.78
CA HIS A 195 -1.54 -4.15 -4.20
C HIS A 195 -0.71 -5.41 -4.47
N LEU A 196 0.02 -5.93 -3.46
CA LEU A 196 0.92 -7.05 -3.64
C LEU A 196 0.19 -8.40 -3.65
N VAL A 197 0.86 -9.42 -4.17
CA VAL A 197 0.37 -10.81 -4.14
C VAL A 197 1.21 -11.68 -3.19
N ASP A 198 2.50 -11.36 -3.03
CA ASP A 198 3.42 -12.08 -2.15
C ASP A 198 3.88 -11.21 -0.97
N LEU A 199 3.10 -11.26 0.11
CA LEU A 199 3.43 -10.56 1.35
C LEU A 199 4.50 -11.28 2.19
N GLN A 200 4.66 -12.60 2.05
CA GLN A 200 5.70 -13.30 2.82
C GLN A 200 7.08 -12.90 2.29
N GLY A 201 7.28 -13.00 0.97
CA GLY A 201 8.53 -12.65 0.33
C GLY A 201 8.94 -11.20 0.61
N ILE A 202 8.00 -10.24 0.53
CA ILE A 202 8.35 -8.83 0.75
C ILE A 202 8.75 -8.54 2.21
N PHE A 203 8.08 -9.17 3.21
CA PHE A 203 8.49 -8.99 4.61
C PHE A 203 9.86 -9.62 4.90
N ASP A 204 10.17 -10.76 4.27
CA ASP A 204 11.49 -11.38 4.37
C ASP A 204 12.58 -10.49 3.75
N GLU A 205 12.31 -9.89 2.59
CA GLU A 205 13.24 -8.94 1.96
C GLU A 205 13.43 -7.68 2.82
N PHE A 206 12.36 -7.09 3.36
CA PHE A 206 12.48 -5.97 4.29
C PHE A 206 13.32 -6.32 5.52
N TYR A 207 13.09 -7.50 6.10
CA TYR A 207 13.89 -7.97 7.22
C TYR A 207 15.36 -8.10 6.85
N LYS A 208 15.69 -8.70 5.70
CA LYS A 208 17.07 -8.83 5.22
C LYS A 208 17.72 -7.46 5.03
N MET A 209 17.02 -6.50 4.44
CA MET A 209 17.54 -5.18 4.08
C MET A 209 17.69 -4.22 5.26
N LEU A 210 17.01 -4.45 6.38
CA LEU A 210 17.20 -3.63 7.59
C LEU A 210 18.48 -3.98 8.34
N VAL A 211 19.13 -2.98 8.93
CA VAL A 211 20.18 -3.18 9.95
C VAL A 211 19.58 -3.74 11.25
N PRO A 212 20.34 -4.44 12.11
CA PRO A 212 19.84 -4.84 13.44
C PRO A 212 19.30 -3.64 14.23
N GLY A 213 18.06 -3.73 14.70
CA GLY A 213 17.37 -2.62 15.36
C GLY A 213 16.76 -1.57 14.43
N GLY A 214 16.92 -1.69 13.11
CA GLY A 214 16.28 -0.85 12.11
C GLY A 214 14.76 -0.97 12.13
N LYS A 215 14.08 0.02 11.54
CA LYS A 215 12.64 0.23 11.64
C LYS A 215 11.94 -0.05 10.31
N LEU A 216 10.90 -0.88 10.35
CA LEU A 216 9.92 -0.99 9.28
C LEU A 216 8.72 -0.12 9.63
N ILE A 217 8.36 0.81 8.75
CA ILE A 217 7.23 1.71 8.89
C ILE A 217 6.28 1.50 7.71
N ILE A 218 5.04 1.13 8.01
CA ILE A 218 4.02 0.77 7.03
C ILE A 218 2.82 1.68 7.24
N GLU A 219 2.28 2.26 6.17
CA GLU A 219 0.98 2.93 6.15
C GLU A 219 0.09 2.24 5.11
N VAL A 220 -1.04 1.69 5.54
CA VAL A 220 -2.02 1.04 4.66
C VAL A 220 -3.44 1.47 5.02
N PRO A 221 -4.40 1.40 4.09
CA PRO A 221 -5.79 1.62 4.43
C PRO A 221 -6.25 0.59 5.48
N ASN A 222 -7.12 1.02 6.39
CA ASN A 222 -7.76 0.14 7.34
C ASN A 222 -8.95 -0.56 6.69
N PHE A 223 -8.87 -1.89 6.53
CA PHE A 223 -9.94 -2.69 5.94
C PHE A 223 -10.91 -3.30 6.96
N ASP A 224 -10.80 -2.92 8.23
CA ASP A 224 -11.70 -3.42 9.25
C ASP A 224 -13.13 -2.84 9.07
N PRO A 225 -14.14 -3.68 8.77
CA PRO A 225 -15.51 -3.21 8.60
C PRO A 225 -16.12 -2.67 9.90
N GLU A 226 -15.56 -3.01 11.07
CA GLU A 226 -16.00 -2.42 12.35
C GLU A 226 -15.56 -0.96 12.49
N VAL A 227 -14.45 -0.59 11.85
CA VAL A 227 -13.93 0.79 11.86
C VAL A 227 -14.53 1.63 10.71
N LYS A 228 -14.61 1.06 9.49
CA LYS A 228 -15.00 1.79 8.27
C LYS A 228 -16.45 1.57 7.83
N GLY A 229 -17.17 0.69 8.52
CA GLY A 229 -18.43 0.15 8.03
C GLY A 229 -18.25 -0.63 6.72
N LYS A 230 -19.38 -1.02 6.10
CA LYS A 230 -19.39 -1.79 4.84
C LYS A 230 -18.83 -1.03 3.63
N SER A 231 -18.55 0.27 3.77
CA SER A 231 -17.97 1.10 2.70
C SER A 231 -16.61 0.58 2.23
N VAL A 232 -15.86 -0.11 3.11
CA VAL A 232 -14.55 -0.68 2.83
C VAL A 232 -14.56 -1.72 1.69
N TYR A 233 -15.71 -2.38 1.47
CA TYR A 233 -15.88 -3.36 0.39
C TYR A 233 -15.84 -2.71 -1.01
N SER A 234 -16.09 -1.40 -1.10
CA SER A 234 -15.92 -0.66 -2.36
C SER A 234 -14.44 -0.56 -2.75
N ILE A 235 -13.55 -0.44 -1.75
CA ILE A 235 -12.11 -0.24 -1.88
C ILE A 235 -11.40 -1.57 -2.17
N ILE A 236 -11.87 -2.68 -1.58
CA ILE A 236 -11.32 -4.03 -1.85
C ILE A 236 -11.81 -4.53 -3.23
N GLY A 237 -10.91 -5.03 -4.07
CA GLY A 237 -11.25 -5.33 -5.45
C GLY A 237 -10.05 -5.48 -6.39
N LYS A 238 -10.25 -5.10 -7.66
CA LYS A 238 -9.25 -5.23 -8.73
C LYS A 238 -7.94 -4.49 -8.42
N VAL A 239 -8.02 -3.31 -7.79
CA VAL A 239 -6.87 -2.45 -7.47
C VAL A 239 -6.23 -2.82 -6.14
N HIS A 240 -7.04 -3.05 -5.10
CA HIS A 240 -6.58 -3.50 -3.77
C HIS A 240 -7.03 -4.96 -3.55
N PRO A 241 -6.29 -5.95 -4.07
CA PRO A 241 -6.62 -7.36 -3.89
C PRO A 241 -6.51 -7.82 -2.43
N LEU A 242 -5.72 -7.11 -1.62
CA LEU A 242 -5.49 -7.40 -0.21
C LEU A 242 -6.04 -6.25 0.67
N GLY A 243 -6.53 -6.60 1.85
CA GLY A 243 -6.97 -5.65 2.87
C GLY A 243 -6.38 -5.99 4.23
N PHE A 244 -5.89 -4.98 4.93
CA PHE A 244 -5.24 -5.15 6.22
C PHE A 244 -6.11 -4.67 7.38
N ASN A 245 -6.01 -5.36 8.51
CA ASN A 245 -6.48 -4.88 9.79
C ASN A 245 -5.32 -4.93 10.82
N LYS A 246 -5.58 -4.43 12.04
CA LYS A 246 -4.61 -4.43 13.12
C LYS A 246 -4.08 -5.85 13.42
N ASP A 247 -5.00 -6.80 13.58
CA ASP A 247 -4.68 -8.20 13.92
C ASP A 247 -3.69 -8.85 12.95
N PHE A 248 -3.79 -8.52 11.66
CA PHE A 248 -2.88 -9.06 10.66
C PHE A 248 -1.43 -8.72 11.00
N PHE A 249 -1.13 -7.47 11.32
CA PHE A 249 0.25 -7.09 11.60
C PHE A 249 0.75 -7.66 12.93
N GLU A 250 -0.09 -7.64 13.97
CA GLU A 250 0.25 -8.18 15.30
C GLU A 250 0.57 -9.68 15.23
N LYS A 251 -0.24 -10.46 14.49
CA LYS A 251 -0.08 -11.92 14.42
C LYS A 251 1.07 -12.38 13.55
N ASN A 252 1.52 -11.56 12.59
CA ASN A 252 2.32 -12.07 11.48
C ASN A 252 3.71 -11.44 11.37
N LEU A 253 3.92 -10.18 11.76
CA LEU A 253 5.25 -9.55 11.61
C LEU A 253 6.33 -10.25 12.47
N GLN A 254 5.97 -10.79 13.65
CA GLN A 254 6.91 -11.55 14.48
C GLN A 254 7.44 -12.80 13.80
N LYS A 255 6.66 -13.43 12.91
CA LYS A 255 7.08 -14.61 12.14
C LYS A 255 8.23 -14.31 11.18
N HIS A 256 8.34 -13.04 10.78
CA HIS A 256 9.42 -12.53 9.93
C HIS A 256 10.55 -11.87 10.76
N GLY A 257 10.60 -12.10 12.08
CA GLY A 257 11.66 -11.60 12.96
C GLY A 257 11.51 -10.14 13.41
N PHE A 258 10.38 -9.49 13.13
CA PHE A 258 10.09 -8.15 13.61
C PHE A 258 9.54 -8.16 15.04
N LEU A 259 10.09 -7.31 15.90
CA LEU A 259 9.71 -7.14 17.30
C LEU A 259 9.26 -5.69 17.55
N ASP A 260 8.89 -5.37 18.79
CA ASP A 260 8.47 -4.02 19.21
C ASP A 260 7.42 -3.42 18.24
N ILE A 261 6.37 -4.17 17.97
CA ILE A 261 5.32 -3.79 17.00
C ILE A 261 4.39 -2.78 17.66
N SER A 262 4.35 -1.57 17.09
CA SER A 262 3.49 -0.48 17.50
C SER A 262 2.53 -0.15 16.36
N ILE A 263 1.23 -0.09 16.66
CA ILE A 263 0.19 0.22 15.67
C ILE A 263 -0.59 1.46 16.13
N ALA A 264 -0.84 2.38 15.20
CA ALA A 264 -1.56 3.63 15.44
C ALA A 264 -2.39 4.06 14.23
N GLY A 265 -3.37 4.95 14.46
CA GLY A 265 -4.21 5.54 13.40
C GLY A 265 -3.67 6.88 12.87
N ASN A 266 -2.63 7.43 13.50
CA ASN A 266 -1.89 8.62 13.07
C ASN A 266 -0.42 8.49 13.52
N TYR A 267 0.48 9.30 12.95
CA TYR A 267 1.92 9.19 13.22
C TYR A 267 2.27 9.62 14.65
N GLN A 268 1.67 10.69 15.16
CA GLN A 268 1.95 11.22 16.50
C GLN A 268 1.72 10.16 17.59
N ASP A 269 0.72 9.31 17.42
CA ASP A 269 0.41 8.22 18.34
C ASP A 269 1.45 7.10 18.36
N LEU A 270 2.35 7.01 17.37
CA LEU A 270 3.49 6.07 17.43
C LEU A 270 4.48 6.42 18.55
N LEU A 271 4.54 7.68 18.97
CA LEU A 271 5.40 8.16 20.05
C LEU A 271 4.73 8.09 21.44
N LYS A 272 3.46 7.69 21.50
CA LYS A 272 2.67 7.64 22.73
C LYS A 272 2.54 6.22 23.27
N GLU A 273 2.32 6.12 24.57
CA GLU A 273 1.92 4.87 25.21
C GLU A 273 0.57 4.38 24.66
N PRO A 274 0.34 3.06 24.53
CA PRO A 274 -0.90 2.52 23.96
C PRO A 274 -2.19 3.07 24.59
N SER A 275 -2.18 3.35 25.90
CA SER A 275 -3.33 3.90 26.64
C SER A 275 -3.68 5.34 26.28
N GLN A 276 -2.77 6.07 25.63
CA GLN A 276 -2.93 7.49 25.26
C GLN A 276 -3.24 7.69 23.77
N ARG A 277 -3.30 6.60 23.00
CA ARG A 277 -3.52 6.66 21.55
C ARG A 277 -5.00 6.84 21.24
N LEU A 278 -5.27 7.57 20.16
CA LEU A 278 -6.61 7.64 19.62
C LEU A 278 -6.99 6.29 18.98
N PRO A 279 -8.30 5.97 18.91
CA PRO A 279 -8.76 4.80 18.18
C PRO A 279 -8.25 4.80 16.73
N LEU A 280 -8.07 3.60 16.17
CA LEU A 280 -7.73 3.45 14.75
C LEU A 280 -8.81 4.07 13.86
N LYS A 281 -8.39 4.67 12.75
CA LYS A 281 -9.25 5.36 11.80
C LYS A 281 -9.10 4.75 10.40
N ASP A 282 -8.98 5.60 9.39
CA ASP A 282 -8.94 5.24 7.97
C ASP A 282 -7.67 4.54 7.53
N VAL A 283 -6.57 4.75 8.26
CA VAL A 283 -5.28 4.14 7.99
C VAL A 283 -4.80 3.37 9.20
N ILE A 284 -3.98 2.36 8.93
CA ILE A 284 -3.19 1.65 9.91
C ILE A 284 -1.75 2.02 9.64
N ILE A 285 -1.11 2.60 10.66
CA ILE A 285 0.32 2.88 10.64
C ILE A 285 0.98 1.90 11.59
N VAL A 286 1.95 1.15 11.08
CA VAL A 286 2.70 0.15 11.83
C VAL A 286 4.15 0.57 11.88
N GLN A 287 4.73 0.59 13.08
CA GLN A 287 6.17 0.58 13.28
C GLN A 287 6.56 -0.78 13.85
N ALA A 288 7.50 -1.45 13.22
CA ALA A 288 8.10 -2.68 13.75
C ALA A 288 9.64 -2.57 13.69
N LYS A 289 10.33 -3.35 14.52
CA LYS A 289 11.79 -3.26 14.67
C LYS A 289 12.43 -4.59 14.30
N LYS A 290 13.50 -4.56 13.52
CA LYS A 290 14.30 -5.76 13.28
C LYS A 290 14.95 -6.23 14.58
N ARG A 291 14.80 -7.52 14.94
CA ARG A 291 15.50 -8.13 16.09
C ARG A 291 17.01 -7.85 16.02
N ARG A 292 17.59 -7.41 17.15
CA ARG A 292 19.04 -7.37 17.34
C ARG A 292 19.46 -8.82 17.63
N ASN A 293 20.23 -9.43 16.73
CA ASN A 293 20.84 -10.73 17.03
C ASN A 293 21.82 -10.61 18.19
#